data_AF-A0AAV9VD91-F1
#
_entry.id   AF-A0AAV9VD91-F1
#
_cell.length_a   1.000
_cell.length_b   1.000
_cell.length_c   1.000
_cell.angle_alpha   90.00
_cell.angle_beta   90.00
_cell.angle_gamma   90.00
#
_symmetry.space_group_name_H-M   'P 1'
#
loop_
_entity.id
_entity.type
_entity.pdbx_description
1 polymer ?
#
loop_
_entity_poly.entity_id
_entity_poly.type
_entity_poly.pdbx_seq_one_letter_code
_entity_poly.pdbx_strand_id
1 'polypeptide(L)'
;MLRRRFHPYARIRRVLFAIIFFLLNAHIFFHFLHSDPDPAADTSTAALWDYNPYATVPRIHGVGRVYIAANHWISAKVLKPYWINGLLLLIQQLGPENVFVSIYENGSWDDTPAMLRELDEILGRMGVARRVLIEAITHQEQVAELVAQGDDKPGWVMTSRGKKELRRIPVLAKLRNRLLEPLEELQKQGKAGFDRILFLNDVVFTAQDVVTLLKTRSGNYTAACSIDFNKPQYYYDTFAIRDSKGREAPAQRFPFFAGGESRNAMMNGDPVPVKSCWNGMVAFDAAPFLRKQDPLRFRGVDDSLAVSHVEGSECCLIHADNARYGWHSNERSGVWINPLVRVGYNFPAYHYQRLHMYGWSEYMISIPVRIGTSLLGLPWRKKRVMDRVERWKKEQPGRDEPGDFCLVDEMHVLVENGWKHV
;
A
#
# COMPACT_ATOMS: atom_id res chain seq x y z
N MET A 1 -51.22 -1.48 9.02
CA MET A 1 -50.65 -2.19 7.85
C MET A 1 -50.52 -1.21 6.66
N LEU A 2 -49.36 -0.61 6.47
CA LEU A 2 -49.08 0.27 5.32
C LEU A 2 -48.24 -0.52 4.29
N ARG A 3 -48.91 -1.00 3.22
CA ARG A 3 -48.27 -1.66 2.08
C ARG A 3 -47.44 -0.64 1.29
N ARG A 4 -46.11 -0.77 1.32
CA ARG A 4 -45.20 -0.10 0.38
C ARG A 4 -45.48 -0.61 -1.04
N ARG A 5 -46.04 0.25 -1.91
CA ARG A 5 -46.13 0.02 -3.35
C ARG A 5 -44.71 0.03 -3.94
N PHE A 6 -44.22 -1.13 -4.37
CA PHE A 6 -43.00 -1.23 -5.17
C PHE A 6 -43.29 -0.70 -6.59
N HIS A 7 -42.67 0.42 -6.97
CA HIS A 7 -42.84 1.03 -8.28
C HIS A 7 -42.18 0.15 -9.37
N PRO A 8 -42.90 -0.30 -10.41
CA PRO A 8 -42.38 -1.21 -11.45
C PRO A 8 -41.19 -0.63 -12.26
N TYR A 9 -41.06 0.69 -12.31
CA TYR A 9 -39.96 1.40 -12.97
C TYR A 9 -38.58 1.11 -12.37
N ALA A 10 -38.49 0.80 -11.07
CA ALA A 10 -37.21 0.49 -10.41
C ALA A 10 -36.65 -0.89 -10.82
N ARG A 11 -37.54 -1.85 -11.13
CA ARG A 11 -37.16 -3.21 -11.55
C ARG A 11 -36.69 -3.22 -13.01
N ILE A 12 -37.39 -2.49 -13.88
CA ILE A 12 -37.04 -2.34 -15.30
C ILE A 12 -35.67 -1.65 -15.45
N ARG A 13 -35.39 -0.60 -14.67
CA ARG A 13 -34.07 0.07 -14.65
C ARG A 13 -32.93 -0.86 -14.21
N ARG A 14 -33.17 -1.75 -13.24
CA ARG A 14 -32.16 -2.73 -12.78
C ARG A 14 -31.86 -3.80 -13.83
N VAL A 15 -32.88 -4.24 -14.57
CA VAL A 15 -32.72 -5.23 -15.64
C VAL A 15 -32.00 -4.61 -16.85
N LEU A 16 -32.37 -3.40 -17.26
CA LEU A 16 -31.67 -2.66 -18.31
C LEU A 16 -30.20 -2.40 -17.94
N PHE A 17 -29.92 -2.04 -16.69
CA PHE A 17 -28.55 -1.91 -16.19
C PHE A 17 -27.78 -3.23 -16.29
N ALA A 18 -28.36 -4.35 -15.85
CA ALA A 18 -27.71 -5.66 -15.92
C ALA A 18 -27.39 -6.05 -17.37
N ILE A 19 -28.30 -5.78 -18.32
CA ILE A 19 -28.11 -6.09 -19.74
C ILE A 19 -27.01 -5.21 -20.36
N ILE A 20 -27.06 -3.89 -20.14
CA ILE A 20 -26.03 -2.97 -20.67
C ILE A 20 -24.66 -3.30 -20.05
N PHE A 21 -24.61 -3.56 -18.75
CA PHE A 21 -23.39 -3.98 -18.06
C PHE A 21 -22.83 -5.27 -18.65
N PHE A 22 -23.67 -6.28 -18.91
CA PHE A 22 -23.23 -7.54 -19.49
C PHE A 22 -22.71 -7.38 -20.93
N LEU A 23 -23.42 -6.61 -21.77
CA LEU A 23 -23.03 -6.37 -23.16
C LEU A 23 -21.73 -5.57 -23.29
N LEU A 24 -21.52 -4.57 -22.43
CA LEU A 24 -20.27 -3.80 -22.42
C LEU A 24 -19.07 -4.64 -21.97
N ASN A 25 -19.24 -5.47 -20.92
CA ASN A 25 -18.16 -6.35 -20.47
C ASN A 25 -17.87 -7.45 -21.51
N ALA A 26 -18.89 -7.96 -22.23
CA ALA A 26 -18.71 -8.95 -23.29
C ALA A 26 -17.94 -8.37 -24.49
N HIS A 27 -18.25 -7.14 -24.94
CA HIS A 27 -17.54 -6.51 -26.05
C HIS A 27 -16.06 -6.25 -25.73
N ILE A 28 -15.78 -5.81 -24.50
CA ILE A 28 -14.41 -5.63 -24.00
C ILE A 28 -13.66 -6.98 -23.96
N PHE A 29 -14.32 -8.04 -23.49
CA PHE A 29 -13.75 -9.40 -23.48
C PHE A 29 -13.39 -9.90 -24.89
N PHE A 30 -14.23 -9.63 -25.90
CA PHE A 30 -13.94 -9.99 -27.30
C PHE A 30 -12.79 -9.20 -27.92
N HIS A 31 -12.67 -7.90 -27.62
CA HIS A 31 -11.54 -7.08 -28.08
C HIS A 31 -10.21 -7.61 -27.52
N PHE A 32 -10.19 -8.06 -26.26
CA PHE A 32 -8.98 -8.58 -25.62
C PHE A 32 -8.55 -9.98 -26.10
N LEU A 33 -9.48 -10.81 -26.58
CA LEU A 33 -9.15 -12.09 -27.19
C LEU A 33 -8.42 -11.94 -28.54
N HIS A 34 -8.49 -10.77 -29.18
CA HIS A 34 -8.00 -10.54 -30.54
C HIS A 34 -6.88 -9.49 -30.64
N SER A 35 -6.45 -8.90 -29.52
CA SER A 35 -5.30 -8.00 -29.49
C SER A 35 -4.03 -8.80 -29.17
N ASP A 36 -3.26 -9.15 -30.21
CA ASP A 36 -1.95 -9.77 -30.04
C ASP A 36 -0.94 -8.76 -29.42
N PRO A 37 -0.11 -9.19 -28.46
CA PRO A 37 0.93 -8.33 -27.90
C PRO A 37 2.03 -8.07 -28.95
N ASP A 38 2.47 -6.81 -29.07
CA ASP A 38 3.56 -6.40 -29.96
C ASP A 38 4.92 -6.93 -29.44
N PRO A 39 5.63 -7.81 -30.18
CA PRO A 39 6.91 -8.37 -29.77
C PRO A 39 8.02 -7.31 -29.57
N ALA A 40 7.96 -6.17 -30.27
CA ALA A 40 8.96 -5.11 -30.15
C ALA A 40 8.84 -4.34 -28.82
N ALA A 41 7.64 -4.27 -28.24
CA ALA A 41 7.42 -3.69 -26.92
C ALA A 41 8.08 -4.52 -25.82
N ASP A 42 8.09 -5.86 -25.95
CA ASP A 42 8.60 -6.78 -24.93
C ASP A 42 10.14 -6.69 -24.76
N THR A 43 10.89 -6.61 -25.85
CA THR A 43 12.36 -6.45 -25.80
C THR A 43 12.78 -5.12 -25.18
N SER A 44 12.02 -4.03 -25.43
CA SER A 44 12.26 -2.73 -24.79
C SER A 44 11.94 -2.72 -23.29
N THR A 45 11.03 -3.59 -22.85
CA THR A 45 10.58 -3.66 -21.45
C THR A 45 11.59 -4.43 -20.60
N ALA A 46 12.21 -5.49 -21.13
CA ALA A 46 13.26 -6.24 -20.43
C ALA A 46 14.48 -5.37 -20.06
N ALA A 47 14.85 -4.43 -20.92
CA ALA A 47 15.95 -3.47 -20.68
C ALA A 47 15.74 -2.60 -19.43
N LEU A 48 14.50 -2.47 -18.93
CA LEU A 48 14.21 -1.69 -17.72
C LEU A 48 14.81 -2.31 -16.44
N TRP A 49 15.18 -3.59 -16.47
CA TRP A 49 15.81 -4.31 -15.36
C TRP A 49 17.18 -4.90 -15.74
N ASP A 50 17.76 -4.44 -16.84
CA ASP A 50 19.11 -4.84 -17.24
C ASP A 50 20.15 -4.15 -16.35
N TYR A 51 20.42 -4.77 -15.21
CA TYR A 51 21.40 -4.27 -14.26
C TYR A 51 22.81 -4.68 -14.69
N ASN A 52 23.66 -3.66 -14.90
CA ASN A 52 25.08 -3.85 -15.15
C ASN A 52 25.91 -3.12 -14.06
N PRO A 53 26.67 -3.83 -13.22
CA PRO A 53 27.47 -3.21 -12.15
C PRO A 53 28.60 -2.32 -12.68
N TYR A 54 29.02 -2.50 -13.94
CA TYR A 54 30.09 -1.73 -14.58
C TYR A 54 29.57 -0.56 -15.44
N ALA A 55 28.26 -0.50 -15.69
CA ALA A 55 27.68 0.60 -16.45
C ALA A 55 27.69 1.88 -15.61
N THR A 56 28.12 2.99 -16.21
CA THR A 56 27.98 4.31 -15.59
C THR A 56 26.56 4.80 -15.80
N VAL A 57 25.78 4.87 -14.71
CA VAL A 57 24.40 5.37 -14.74
C VAL A 57 24.37 6.83 -14.27
N PRO A 58 23.66 7.74 -14.96
CA PRO A 58 23.53 9.13 -14.53
C PRO A 58 22.96 9.24 -13.11
N ARG A 59 23.64 10.02 -12.26
CA ARG A 59 23.18 10.31 -10.90
C ARG A 59 21.95 11.22 -10.94
N ILE A 60 21.06 11.02 -9.97
CA ILE A 60 19.85 11.81 -9.81
C ILE A 60 20.01 12.74 -8.61
N HIS A 61 19.84 14.03 -8.85
CA HIS A 61 19.91 15.06 -7.83
C HIS A 61 18.50 15.50 -7.38
N GLY A 62 18.44 16.17 -6.21
CA GLY A 62 17.22 16.78 -5.68
C GLY A 62 16.27 15.84 -4.93
N VAL A 63 16.70 14.61 -4.63
CA VAL A 63 15.92 13.62 -3.86
C VAL A 63 16.34 13.57 -2.38
N GLY A 64 17.59 13.92 -2.07
CA GLY A 64 18.16 13.80 -0.72
C GLY A 64 18.56 12.36 -0.38
N ARG A 65 18.82 12.10 0.90
CA ARG A 65 19.19 10.76 1.39
C ARG A 65 17.95 9.91 1.64
N VAL A 66 17.97 8.66 1.18
CA VAL A 66 16.81 7.77 1.18
C VAL A 66 17.08 6.54 2.05
N TYR A 67 16.21 6.32 3.04
CA TYR A 67 16.13 5.09 3.81
C TYR A 67 15.13 4.15 3.14
N ILE A 68 15.58 3.03 2.61
CA ILE A 68 14.74 2.05 1.91
C ILE A 68 14.42 0.91 2.87
N ALA A 69 13.13 0.61 3.04
CA ALA A 69 12.61 -0.42 3.93
C ALA A 69 11.76 -1.42 3.15
N ALA A 70 12.01 -2.72 3.31
CA ALA A 70 11.24 -3.75 2.62
C ALA A 70 11.04 -5.00 3.49
N ASN A 71 9.84 -5.56 3.43
CA ASN A 71 9.49 -6.83 4.06
C ASN A 71 9.15 -7.85 2.98
N HIS A 72 9.75 -9.05 3.06
CA HIS A 72 9.51 -10.13 2.10
C HIS A 72 8.99 -11.39 2.77
N TRP A 73 8.08 -12.08 2.09
CA TRP A 73 7.59 -13.41 2.43
C TRP A 73 7.12 -14.10 1.15
N ILE A 74 7.79 -15.18 0.74
CA ILE A 74 7.50 -15.95 -0.48
C ILE A 74 7.50 -15.03 -1.73
N SER A 75 8.57 -14.26 -1.88
CA SER A 75 8.70 -13.22 -2.90
C SER A 75 9.63 -13.62 -4.04
N ALA A 76 10.14 -14.87 -4.10
CA ALA A 76 11.20 -15.27 -5.03
C ALA A 76 10.88 -14.95 -6.51
N LYS A 77 9.62 -15.14 -6.91
CA LYS A 77 9.13 -14.86 -8.29
C LYS A 77 9.21 -13.39 -8.71
N VAL A 78 9.14 -12.47 -7.75
CA VAL A 78 9.19 -11.02 -8.00
C VAL A 78 10.61 -10.48 -7.75
N LEU A 79 11.36 -11.11 -6.84
CA LEU A 79 12.72 -10.69 -6.48
C LEU A 79 13.65 -10.64 -7.70
N LYS A 80 13.79 -11.75 -8.43
CA LYS A 80 14.50 -11.79 -9.71
C LYS A 80 13.52 -12.13 -10.85
N PRO A 81 13.56 -11.40 -11.98
CA PRO A 81 14.54 -10.36 -12.33
C PRO A 81 14.15 -8.93 -11.89
N TYR A 82 12.99 -8.70 -11.29
CA TYR A 82 12.42 -7.35 -11.23
C TYR A 82 12.88 -6.52 -10.02
N TRP A 83 12.56 -6.97 -8.81
CA TRP A 83 12.70 -6.15 -7.61
C TRP A 83 14.17 -5.87 -7.26
N ILE A 84 15.03 -6.91 -7.31
CA ILE A 84 16.46 -6.80 -7.00
C ILE A 84 17.15 -5.88 -8.01
N ASN A 85 16.97 -6.12 -9.31
CA ASN A 85 17.62 -5.30 -10.33
C ASN A 85 17.09 -3.85 -10.30
N GLY A 86 15.79 -3.66 -10.06
CA GLY A 86 15.19 -2.35 -9.88
C GLY A 86 15.80 -1.58 -8.70
N LEU A 87 16.02 -2.26 -7.57
CA LEU A 87 16.70 -1.68 -6.39
C LEU A 87 18.16 -1.33 -6.70
N LEU A 88 18.91 -2.23 -7.34
CA LEU A 88 20.32 -2.00 -7.64
C LEU A 88 20.52 -0.84 -8.62
N LEU A 89 19.69 -0.74 -9.67
CA LEU A 89 19.67 0.39 -10.59
C LEU A 89 19.31 1.70 -9.87
N LEU A 90 18.33 1.68 -8.97
CA LEU A 90 17.97 2.83 -8.15
C LEU A 90 19.15 3.30 -7.29
N ILE A 91 19.86 2.38 -6.63
CA ILE A 91 21.01 2.71 -5.79
C ILE A 91 22.14 3.31 -6.63
N GLN A 92 22.40 2.78 -7.83
CA GLN A 92 23.35 3.37 -8.77
C GLN A 92 22.93 4.81 -9.17
N GLN A 93 21.65 5.07 -9.36
CA GLN A 93 21.14 6.41 -9.68
C GLN A 93 21.22 7.39 -8.49
N LEU A 94 20.91 6.94 -7.27
CA LEU A 94 20.90 7.80 -6.08
C LEU A 94 22.29 8.06 -5.48
N GLY A 95 23.22 7.12 -5.63
CA GLY A 95 24.44 7.11 -4.82
C GLY A 95 24.36 6.11 -3.68
N PRO A 96 25.21 5.07 -3.63
CA PRO A 96 25.34 4.20 -2.47
C PRO A 96 25.50 4.96 -1.14
N GLU A 97 26.21 6.08 -1.17
CA GLU A 97 26.45 6.98 -0.04
C GLU A 97 25.19 7.71 0.47
N ASN A 98 24.17 7.84 -0.39
CA ASN A 98 22.91 8.52 -0.10
C ASN A 98 21.80 7.54 0.31
N VAL A 99 22.09 6.24 0.38
CA VAL A 99 21.08 5.20 0.61
C VAL A 99 21.41 4.37 1.83
N PHE A 100 20.38 4.01 2.59
CA PHE A 100 20.41 2.91 3.54
C PHE A 100 19.34 1.87 3.17
N VAL A 101 19.65 0.58 3.26
CA VAL A 101 18.70 -0.51 2.95
C VAL A 101 18.41 -1.34 4.19
N SER A 102 17.15 -1.40 4.61
CA SER A 102 16.65 -2.27 5.68
C SER A 102 15.68 -3.30 5.11
N ILE A 103 16.06 -4.57 5.15
CA ILE A 103 15.26 -5.69 4.66
C ILE A 103 15.00 -6.66 5.81
N TYR A 104 13.76 -7.12 5.91
CA TYR A 104 13.36 -8.19 6.81
C TYR A 104 12.63 -9.27 6.01
N GLU A 105 13.13 -10.49 6.07
CA GLU A 105 12.51 -11.68 5.49
C GLU A 105 11.80 -12.46 6.59
N ASN A 106 10.50 -12.71 6.41
CA ASN A 106 9.59 -13.19 7.45
C ASN A 106 9.32 -14.71 7.38
N GLY A 107 10.35 -15.54 7.22
CA GLY A 107 10.24 -17.00 7.32
C GLY A 107 9.67 -17.67 6.07
N SER A 108 10.21 -17.34 4.91
CA SER A 108 9.88 -17.93 3.61
C SER A 108 10.40 -19.35 3.47
N TRP A 109 9.64 -20.18 2.75
CA TRP A 109 10.02 -21.56 2.41
C TRP A 109 10.43 -21.75 0.94
N ASP A 110 10.47 -20.67 0.15
CA ASP A 110 10.97 -20.65 -1.23
C ASP A 110 12.41 -20.07 -1.28
N ASP A 111 12.91 -19.75 -2.47
CA ASP A 111 14.26 -19.21 -2.66
C ASP A 111 14.47 -17.76 -2.16
N THR A 112 13.43 -17.12 -1.60
CA THR A 112 13.49 -15.74 -1.09
C THR A 112 14.69 -15.52 -0.15
N PRO A 113 14.95 -16.38 0.87
CA PRO A 113 16.09 -16.19 1.77
C PRO A 113 17.43 -16.25 1.04
N ALA A 114 17.60 -17.18 0.10
CA ALA A 114 18.84 -17.31 -0.65
C ALA A 114 19.11 -16.08 -1.54
N MET A 115 18.09 -15.60 -2.24
CA MET A 115 18.19 -14.39 -3.08
C MET A 115 18.51 -13.13 -2.28
N LEU A 116 17.96 -13.00 -1.07
CA LEU A 116 18.23 -11.86 -0.19
C LEU A 116 19.64 -11.90 0.44
N ARG A 117 20.21 -13.10 0.69
CA ARG A 117 21.63 -13.22 1.07
C ARG A 117 22.56 -12.76 -0.05
N GLU A 118 22.28 -13.17 -1.28
CA GLU A 118 23.06 -12.73 -2.45
C GLU A 118 22.96 -11.21 -2.63
N LEU A 119 21.76 -10.63 -2.47
CA LEU A 119 21.56 -9.18 -2.49
C LEU A 119 22.39 -8.49 -1.38
N ASP A 120 22.42 -9.04 -0.16
CA ASP A 120 23.20 -8.48 0.93
C ASP A 120 24.68 -8.37 0.56
N GLU A 121 25.27 -9.42 -0.02
CA GLU A 121 26.67 -9.38 -0.47
C GLU A 121 26.90 -8.35 -1.57
N ILE A 122 25.97 -8.24 -2.54
CA ILE A 122 26.06 -7.25 -3.62
C ILE A 122 26.03 -5.83 -3.05
N LEU A 123 25.08 -5.53 -2.15
CA LEU A 123 24.98 -4.23 -1.48
C LEU A 123 26.25 -3.91 -0.68
N GLY A 124 26.86 -4.92 -0.05
CA GLY A 124 28.15 -4.78 0.63
C GLY A 124 29.29 -4.40 -0.31
N ARG A 125 29.40 -5.07 -1.47
CA ARG A 125 30.40 -4.72 -2.50
C ARG A 125 30.17 -3.32 -3.08
N MET A 126 28.92 -2.85 -3.13
CA MET A 126 28.58 -1.49 -3.55
C MET A 126 28.86 -0.42 -2.49
N GLY A 127 29.24 -0.79 -1.25
CA GLY A 127 29.44 0.15 -0.16
C GLY A 127 28.16 0.74 0.42
N VAL A 128 27.01 0.09 0.21
CA VAL A 128 25.71 0.54 0.73
C VAL A 128 25.58 0.16 2.20
N ALA A 129 25.24 1.13 3.04
CA ALA A 129 24.89 0.86 4.44
C ALA A 129 23.56 0.11 4.50
N ARG A 130 23.50 -1.00 5.25
CA ARG A 130 22.32 -1.87 5.24
C ARG A 130 22.14 -2.71 6.50
N ARG A 131 20.93 -3.22 6.67
CA ARG A 131 20.57 -4.32 7.57
C ARG A 131 19.66 -5.28 6.79
N VAL A 132 20.11 -6.50 6.57
CA VAL A 132 19.30 -7.57 5.96
C VAL A 132 19.14 -8.67 7.01
N LEU A 133 17.92 -8.85 7.50
CA LEU A 133 17.58 -9.88 8.47
C LEU A 133 16.77 -10.98 7.79
N ILE A 134 17.15 -12.22 8.03
CA ILE A 134 16.47 -13.40 7.51
C ILE A 134 16.09 -14.26 8.70
N GLU A 135 14.80 -14.51 8.86
CA GLU A 135 14.30 -15.33 9.97
C GLU A 135 14.72 -16.80 9.81
N ALA A 136 15.03 -17.42 10.95
CA ALA A 136 15.49 -18.81 10.99
C ALA A 136 14.33 -19.82 10.98
N ILE A 137 13.15 -19.35 11.41
CA ILE A 137 11.93 -20.15 11.52
C ILE A 137 10.89 -19.69 10.52
N THR A 138 10.07 -20.63 10.07
CA THR A 138 8.99 -20.39 9.12
C THR A 138 7.92 -19.47 9.71
N HIS A 139 7.14 -18.82 8.84
CA HIS A 139 5.99 -18.02 9.28
C HIS A 139 5.02 -18.82 10.17
N GLN A 140 4.81 -20.10 9.85
CA GLN A 140 3.95 -20.98 10.64
C GLN A 140 4.48 -21.17 12.07
N GLU A 141 5.78 -21.41 12.21
CA GLU A 141 6.43 -21.55 13.52
C GLU A 141 6.37 -20.24 14.31
N GLN A 142 6.56 -19.08 13.65
CA GLN A 142 6.42 -17.77 14.30
C GLN A 142 5.00 -17.55 14.83
N VAL A 143 3.97 -17.92 14.05
CA VAL A 143 2.57 -17.86 14.51
C VAL A 143 2.37 -18.77 15.72
N ALA A 144 2.91 -19.99 15.68
CA ALA A 144 2.80 -20.94 16.79
C ALA A 144 3.46 -20.42 18.07
N GLU A 145 4.65 -19.82 17.97
CA GLU A 145 5.35 -19.20 19.11
C GLU A 145 4.55 -18.03 19.69
N LEU A 146 3.99 -17.16 18.85
CA LEU A 146 3.15 -16.04 19.30
C LEU A 146 1.88 -16.53 19.99
N VAL A 147 1.28 -17.61 19.50
CA VAL A 147 0.10 -18.22 20.15
C VAL A 147 0.49 -18.86 21.48
N ALA A 148 1.65 -19.50 21.57
CA ALA A 148 2.15 -20.13 22.79
C ALA A 148 2.48 -19.13 23.91
N GLN A 149 2.79 -17.88 23.57
CA GLN A 149 3.03 -16.80 24.55
C GLN A 149 1.80 -16.42 25.38
N GLY A 150 0.61 -16.88 25.00
CA GLY A 150 -0.62 -16.64 25.73
C GLY A 150 -1.44 -15.47 25.20
N ASP A 151 -2.73 -15.53 25.51
CA ASP A 151 -3.74 -14.60 25.01
C ASP A 151 -3.97 -13.39 25.94
N ASP A 152 -3.24 -13.33 27.05
CA ASP A 152 -3.20 -12.22 28.02
C ASP A 152 -2.46 -10.98 27.46
N LYS A 153 -1.66 -11.17 26.42
CA LYS A 153 -0.95 -10.10 25.72
C LYS A 153 -1.90 -9.23 24.88
N PRO A 154 -1.52 -7.96 24.59
CA PRO A 154 -2.24 -7.15 23.62
C PRO A 154 -2.27 -7.75 22.22
N GLY A 155 -3.32 -7.46 21.46
CA GLY A 155 -3.47 -7.87 20.06
C GLY A 155 -4.34 -9.10 19.84
N TRP A 156 -5.11 -9.56 20.83
CA TRP A 156 -6.02 -10.70 20.70
C TRP A 156 -7.49 -10.24 20.65
N VAL A 157 -8.32 -10.96 19.89
CA VAL A 157 -9.77 -10.69 19.81
C VAL A 157 -10.58 -11.98 19.92
N MET A 158 -11.74 -11.90 20.57
CA MET A 158 -12.73 -12.98 20.55
C MET A 158 -13.49 -12.93 19.23
N THR A 159 -13.41 -13.99 18.42
CA THR A 159 -14.09 -14.04 17.12
C THR A 159 -15.50 -14.61 17.25
N SER A 160 -16.31 -14.41 16.20
CA SER A 160 -17.66 -14.99 16.06
C SER A 160 -17.67 -16.53 16.16
N ARG A 161 -16.51 -17.18 16.03
CA ARG A 161 -16.32 -18.63 16.20
C ARG A 161 -16.16 -19.08 17.65
N GLY A 162 -16.22 -18.16 18.62
CA GLY A 162 -16.00 -18.45 20.03
C GLY A 162 -14.54 -18.81 20.36
N LYS A 163 -13.59 -18.34 19.54
CA LYS A 163 -12.15 -18.55 19.74
C LYS A 163 -11.46 -17.20 19.92
N LYS A 164 -10.47 -17.16 20.80
CA LYS A 164 -9.56 -16.02 20.92
C LYS A 164 -8.45 -16.19 19.89
N GLU A 165 -8.30 -15.22 19.00
CA GLU A 165 -7.41 -15.29 17.85
C GLU A 165 -6.56 -14.01 17.75
N LEU A 166 -5.32 -14.17 17.31
CA LEU A 166 -4.36 -13.07 17.23
C LEU A 166 -4.72 -12.16 16.04
N ARG A 167 -4.81 -10.85 16.31
CA ARG A 167 -5.10 -9.82 15.31
C ARG A 167 -3.88 -9.64 14.40
N ARG A 168 -4.13 -9.60 13.10
CA ARG A 168 -3.13 -9.42 12.05
C ARG A 168 -2.47 -8.04 12.10
N ILE A 169 -3.25 -6.97 12.27
CA ILE A 169 -2.77 -5.60 12.10
C ILE A 169 -1.70 -5.22 13.14
N PRO A 170 -1.85 -5.51 14.44
CA PRO A 170 -0.78 -5.26 15.41
C PRO A 170 0.53 -5.99 15.07
N VAL A 171 0.45 -7.20 14.49
CA VAL A 171 1.64 -7.95 14.04
C VAL A 171 2.31 -7.24 12.86
N LEU A 172 1.55 -6.83 11.83
CA LEU A 172 2.09 -6.08 10.70
C LEU A 172 2.73 -4.75 11.13
N ALA A 173 2.09 -4.04 12.07
CA ALA A 173 2.63 -2.80 12.63
C ALA A 173 4.00 -3.02 13.30
N LYS A 174 4.14 -4.09 14.10
CA LYS A 174 5.44 -4.47 14.70
C LYS A 174 6.50 -4.78 13.65
N LEU A 175 6.15 -5.51 12.60
CA LEU A 175 7.08 -5.82 11.49
C LEU A 175 7.56 -4.55 10.78
N ARG A 176 6.65 -3.60 10.49
CA ARG A 176 7.02 -2.31 9.88
C ARG A 176 7.88 -1.45 10.78
N ASN A 177 7.61 -1.46 12.09
CA ASN A 177 8.44 -0.74 13.06
C ASN A 177 9.83 -1.37 13.20
N ARG A 178 9.96 -2.70 13.11
CA ARG A 178 11.27 -3.39 13.12
C ARG A 178 12.17 -2.92 11.97
N LEU A 179 11.60 -2.68 10.80
CA LEU A 179 12.32 -2.09 9.66
C LEU A 179 12.85 -0.68 9.91
N LEU A 180 12.35 0.03 10.94
CA LEU A 180 12.78 1.38 11.30
C LEU A 180 13.79 1.40 12.46
N GLU A 181 14.09 0.27 13.10
CA GLU A 181 15.08 0.20 14.18
C GLU A 181 16.47 0.73 13.77
N PRO A 182 17.03 0.37 12.58
CA PRO A 182 18.31 0.94 12.16
C PRO A 182 18.28 2.46 12.03
N LEU A 183 17.15 3.02 11.59
CA LEU A 183 16.98 4.46 11.45
C LEU A 183 17.13 5.16 12.82
N GLU A 184 16.55 4.59 13.88
CA GLU A 184 16.68 5.10 15.25
C GLU A 184 18.11 4.97 15.79
N GLU A 185 18.76 3.84 15.55
CA GLU A 185 20.12 3.59 16.01
C GLU A 185 21.11 4.55 15.37
N LEU A 186 21.00 4.76 14.05
CA LEU A 186 21.82 5.73 13.32
C LEU A 186 21.60 7.15 13.85
N GLN A 187 20.37 7.51 14.18
CA GLN A 187 20.06 8.79 14.79
C GLN A 187 20.69 8.96 16.17
N LYS A 188 20.60 7.93 17.04
CA LYS A 188 21.22 7.93 18.37
C LYS A 188 22.75 8.05 18.30
N GLN A 189 23.35 7.51 17.23
CA GLN A 189 24.79 7.61 16.95
C GLN A 189 25.21 8.97 16.36
N GLY A 190 24.28 9.91 16.16
CA GLY A 190 24.58 11.22 15.57
C GLY A 190 25.00 11.17 14.11
N LYS A 191 24.74 10.06 13.41
CA LYS A 191 25.00 9.95 11.97
C LYS A 191 24.01 10.83 11.20
N ALA A 192 24.43 11.29 10.03
CA ALA A 192 23.60 12.14 9.18
C ALA A 192 22.21 11.52 8.98
N GLY A 193 21.16 12.35 9.05
CA GLY A 193 19.77 11.93 8.90
C GLY A 193 19.38 11.59 7.46
N PHE A 194 18.16 11.10 7.30
CA PHE A 194 17.56 10.82 5.99
C PHE A 194 16.48 11.86 5.70
N ASP A 195 16.28 12.15 4.41
CA ASP A 195 15.22 13.04 3.95
C ASP A 195 13.93 12.27 3.66
N ARG A 196 14.06 11.03 3.18
CA ARG A 196 12.94 10.19 2.75
C ARG A 196 13.04 8.79 3.33
N ILE A 197 11.88 8.22 3.68
CA ILE A 197 11.74 6.79 3.98
C ILE A 197 10.90 6.18 2.86
N LEU A 198 11.48 5.27 2.09
CA LEU A 198 10.82 4.56 1.01
C LEU A 198 10.50 3.14 1.49
N PHE A 199 9.21 2.81 1.59
CA PHE A 199 8.77 1.43 1.76
C PHE A 199 8.47 0.79 0.42
N LEU A 200 9.03 -0.39 0.19
CA LEU A 200 8.82 -1.22 -0.98
C LEU A 200 8.16 -2.54 -0.57
N ASN A 201 6.99 -2.83 -1.12
CA ASN A 201 6.45 -4.20 -1.08
C ASN A 201 7.18 -5.08 -2.11
N ASP A 202 6.80 -6.35 -2.17
CA ASP A 202 7.19 -7.34 -3.18
C ASP A 202 6.46 -7.13 -4.53
N VAL A 203 6.63 -5.94 -5.11
CA VAL A 203 6.02 -5.54 -6.38
C VAL A 203 7.07 -5.40 -7.49
N VAL A 204 6.62 -5.55 -8.74
CA VAL A 204 7.36 -5.19 -9.95
C VAL A 204 7.32 -3.67 -10.10
N PHE A 205 8.51 -3.06 -10.15
CA PHE A 205 8.75 -1.62 -10.34
C PHE A 205 10.07 -1.40 -11.08
N THR A 206 10.30 -0.19 -11.58
CA THR A 206 11.59 0.26 -12.15
C THR A 206 12.22 1.37 -11.31
N ALA A 207 13.53 1.57 -11.43
CA ALA A 207 14.21 2.69 -10.76
C ALA A 207 13.56 4.05 -11.10
N GLN A 208 13.10 4.22 -12.35
CA GLN A 208 12.39 5.41 -12.79
C GLN A 208 11.04 5.59 -12.10
N ASP A 209 10.31 4.51 -11.80
CA ASP A 209 9.05 4.59 -11.05
C ASP A 209 9.29 5.15 -9.64
N VAL A 210 10.35 4.68 -8.97
CA VAL A 210 10.74 5.16 -7.64
C VAL A 210 11.17 6.62 -7.68
N VAL A 211 11.98 7.01 -8.66
CA VAL A 211 12.42 8.40 -8.85
C VAL A 211 11.22 9.32 -9.09
N THR A 212 10.28 8.90 -9.93
CA THR A 212 9.05 9.63 -10.22
C THR A 212 8.20 9.78 -8.96
N LEU A 213 8.12 8.73 -8.13
CA LEU A 213 7.45 8.79 -6.84
C LEU A 213 8.13 9.78 -5.89
N LEU A 214 9.46 9.70 -5.74
CA LEU A 214 10.22 10.56 -4.84
C LEU A 214 10.11 12.04 -5.23
N LYS A 215 10.01 12.32 -6.53
CA LYS A 215 9.82 13.67 -7.10
C LYS A 215 8.36 14.12 -7.20
N THR A 216 7.40 13.36 -6.70
CA THR A 216 5.98 13.76 -6.65
C THR A 216 5.88 15.16 -6.04
N ARG A 217 5.19 16.09 -6.72
CA ARG A 217 5.07 17.50 -6.29
C ARG A 217 6.43 18.14 -5.95
N SER A 218 7.47 17.83 -6.72
CA SER A 218 8.83 18.34 -6.49
C SER A 218 9.38 17.99 -5.10
N GLY A 219 8.93 16.87 -4.53
CA GLY A 219 9.29 16.44 -3.17
C GLY A 219 8.44 17.07 -2.05
N ASN A 220 7.45 17.91 -2.36
CA ASN A 220 6.56 18.53 -1.37
C ASN A 220 5.35 17.64 -1.06
N TYR A 221 5.55 16.73 -0.11
CA TYR A 221 4.51 15.87 0.47
C TYR A 221 4.95 15.33 1.83
N THR A 222 4.00 14.94 2.70
CA THR A 222 4.30 14.12 3.88
C THR A 222 4.35 12.63 3.53
N ALA A 223 3.52 12.20 2.57
CA ALA A 223 3.65 10.90 1.94
C ALA A 223 3.22 10.93 0.48
N ALA A 224 3.89 10.14 -0.36
CA ALA A 224 3.53 9.89 -1.75
C ALA A 224 3.49 8.38 -2.00
N CYS A 225 2.40 7.86 -2.55
CA CYS A 225 2.24 6.44 -2.88
C CYS A 225 2.07 6.18 -4.38
N SER A 226 2.46 4.99 -4.81
CA SER A 226 2.11 4.44 -6.12
C SER A 226 0.65 3.96 -6.19
N ILE A 227 0.28 3.31 -7.28
CA ILE A 227 -0.95 2.51 -7.41
C ILE A 227 -0.54 1.07 -7.71
N ASP A 228 -1.09 0.10 -6.97
CA ASP A 228 -0.77 -1.31 -7.07
C ASP A 228 -1.86 -2.15 -7.73
N PHE A 229 -1.42 -3.14 -8.51
CA PHE A 229 -2.30 -4.02 -9.28
C PHE A 229 -1.96 -5.48 -9.01
N ASN A 230 -2.95 -6.28 -8.62
CA ASN A 230 -2.79 -7.74 -8.51
C ASN A 230 -3.11 -8.44 -9.84
N LYS A 231 -3.94 -7.83 -10.68
CA LYS A 231 -4.35 -8.30 -12.00
C LYS A 231 -4.44 -7.09 -12.93
N PRO A 232 -4.29 -7.28 -14.25
CA PRO A 232 -4.60 -6.24 -15.23
C PRO A 232 -5.93 -5.55 -14.93
N GLN A 233 -5.94 -4.21 -14.87
CA GLN A 233 -7.12 -3.35 -14.60
C GLN A 233 -7.70 -3.35 -13.17
N TYR A 234 -7.26 -4.25 -12.29
CA TYR A 234 -7.78 -4.32 -10.92
C TYR A 234 -6.74 -3.82 -9.94
N TYR A 235 -7.00 -2.63 -9.38
CA TYR A 235 -6.16 -2.16 -8.27
C TYR A 235 -6.41 -3.03 -7.03
N TYR A 236 -5.36 -3.22 -6.24
CA TYR A 236 -5.36 -4.19 -5.14
C TYR A 236 -5.76 -3.57 -3.80
N ASP A 237 -4.98 -2.61 -3.30
CA ASP A 237 -5.06 -2.16 -1.91
C ASP A 237 -6.21 -1.17 -1.66
N THR A 238 -7.41 -1.75 -1.48
CA THR A 238 -8.65 -1.03 -1.10
C THR A 238 -8.66 -0.65 0.39
N PHE A 239 -7.82 -1.30 1.22
CA PHE A 239 -7.90 -1.20 2.66
C PHE A 239 -7.16 0.02 3.20
N ALA A 240 -6.00 0.38 2.63
CA ALA A 240 -5.23 1.55 3.04
C ALA A 240 -5.69 2.86 2.40
N ILE A 241 -6.25 2.81 1.18
CA ILE A 241 -6.56 4.00 0.39
C ILE A 241 -7.83 4.71 0.88
N ARG A 242 -7.71 6.02 1.16
CA ARG A 242 -8.86 6.87 1.51
C ARG A 242 -8.75 8.18 0.76
N ASP A 243 -9.81 8.58 0.08
CA ASP A 243 -9.82 9.83 -0.69
C ASP A 243 -9.58 11.06 0.20
N SER A 244 -9.49 12.25 -0.40
CA SER A 244 -9.28 13.53 0.29
C SER A 244 -10.30 13.83 1.40
N LYS A 245 -11.45 13.15 1.43
CA LYS A 245 -12.48 13.26 2.46
C LYS A 245 -12.51 12.07 3.43
N GLY A 246 -11.57 11.13 3.31
CA GLY A 246 -11.48 9.93 4.13
C GLY A 246 -12.41 8.81 3.67
N ARG A 247 -12.93 8.86 2.44
CA ARG A 247 -13.85 7.85 1.92
C ARG A 247 -13.09 6.74 1.21
N GLU A 248 -13.61 5.52 1.30
CA GLU A 248 -13.05 4.35 0.63
C GLU A 248 -13.14 4.46 -0.89
N ALA A 249 -12.26 3.75 -1.59
CA ALA A 249 -12.36 3.63 -3.04
C ALA A 249 -13.46 2.60 -3.40
N PRO A 250 -14.62 3.02 -3.94
CA PRO A 250 -15.79 2.15 -4.11
C PRO A 250 -15.67 1.10 -5.23
N ALA A 251 -14.64 1.15 -6.07
CA ALA A 251 -14.54 0.26 -7.23
C ALA A 251 -13.09 -0.04 -7.59
N GLN A 252 -12.74 -1.30 -7.78
CA GLN A 252 -11.38 -1.75 -8.16
C GLN A 252 -10.91 -1.34 -9.57
N ARG A 253 -11.80 -0.75 -10.37
CA ARG A 253 -11.49 -0.29 -11.72
C ARG A 253 -11.41 1.23 -11.77
N PHE A 254 -10.64 1.75 -12.73
CA PHE A 254 -10.44 3.18 -12.92
C PHE A 254 -11.78 3.93 -13.02
N PRO A 255 -11.96 5.09 -12.34
CA PRO A 255 -10.94 5.89 -11.65
C PRO A 255 -10.80 5.65 -10.14
N PHE A 256 -11.25 4.48 -9.64
CA PHE A 256 -11.12 4.03 -8.25
C PHE A 256 -11.93 4.81 -7.21
N PHE A 257 -11.95 6.13 -7.29
CA PHE A 257 -12.66 7.06 -6.40
C PHE A 257 -14.05 7.43 -6.95
N ALA A 258 -15.02 7.61 -6.03
CA ALA A 258 -16.39 7.97 -6.39
C ALA A 258 -16.51 9.36 -7.04
N GLY A 259 -15.79 10.36 -6.51
CA GLY A 259 -15.92 11.75 -6.93
C GLY A 259 -15.13 12.74 -6.10
N GLY A 260 -15.27 14.02 -6.43
CA GLY A 260 -14.53 15.10 -5.79
C GLY A 260 -13.10 15.24 -6.32
N GLU A 261 -12.27 15.94 -5.55
CA GLU A 261 -10.90 16.31 -5.92
C GLU A 261 -10.04 15.10 -6.28
N SER A 262 -10.09 14.04 -5.47
CA SER A 262 -9.28 12.84 -5.68
C SER A 262 -9.62 12.14 -7.00
N ARG A 263 -10.91 12.01 -7.34
CA ARG A 263 -11.31 11.44 -8.63
C ARG A 263 -10.89 12.32 -9.79
N ASN A 264 -11.08 13.64 -9.67
CA ASN A 264 -10.77 14.56 -10.77
C ASN A 264 -9.26 14.57 -11.05
N ALA A 265 -8.42 14.65 -10.01
CA ALA A 265 -6.97 14.53 -10.16
C ALA A 265 -6.57 13.16 -10.75
N MET A 266 -7.17 12.06 -10.26
CA MET A 266 -6.93 10.72 -10.80
C MET A 266 -7.30 10.63 -12.28
N MET A 267 -8.39 11.26 -12.73
CA MET A 267 -8.77 11.26 -14.14
C MET A 267 -7.79 12.06 -15.00
N ASN A 268 -7.18 13.11 -14.45
CA ASN A 268 -6.27 13.99 -15.18
C ASN A 268 -4.81 13.49 -15.21
N GLY A 269 -4.44 12.50 -14.42
CA GLY A 269 -3.03 12.12 -14.24
C GLY A 269 -2.26 13.04 -13.29
N ASP A 270 -2.97 13.89 -12.55
CA ASP A 270 -2.38 14.81 -11.58
C ASP A 270 -2.07 14.09 -10.25
N PRO A 271 -1.10 14.56 -9.44
CA PRO A 271 -0.94 14.09 -8.07
C PRO A 271 -2.26 14.15 -7.31
N VAL A 272 -2.71 13.01 -6.80
CA VAL A 272 -4.06 12.83 -6.27
C VAL A 272 -4.07 13.05 -4.76
N PRO A 273 -4.78 14.06 -4.23
CA PRO A 273 -4.86 14.29 -2.80
C PRO A 273 -5.71 13.21 -2.14
N VAL A 274 -5.19 12.64 -1.06
CA VAL A 274 -5.81 11.55 -0.29
C VAL A 274 -5.62 11.80 1.21
N LYS A 275 -6.43 11.15 2.04
CA LYS A 275 -6.15 11.10 3.49
C LYS A 275 -5.15 9.99 3.84
N SER A 276 -5.08 8.93 3.04
CA SER A 276 -4.17 7.81 3.25
C SER A 276 -3.94 7.00 1.96
N CYS A 277 -2.77 6.38 1.85
CA CYS A 277 -2.42 5.44 0.79
C CYS A 277 -1.24 4.54 1.23
N TRP A 278 -1.01 3.44 0.49
CA TRP A 278 0.17 2.58 0.65
C TRP A 278 0.55 1.95 -0.69
N ASN A 279 -0.38 1.16 -1.25
CA ASN A 279 -0.45 0.81 -2.67
C ASN A 279 0.88 0.34 -3.31
N GLY A 280 1.54 -0.63 -2.68
CA GLY A 280 2.72 -1.31 -3.21
C GLY A 280 4.06 -0.60 -2.98
N MET A 281 4.07 0.73 -2.97
CA MET A 281 5.26 1.54 -2.71
C MET A 281 4.87 2.92 -2.18
N VAL A 282 5.50 3.35 -1.09
CA VAL A 282 5.24 4.65 -0.46
C VAL A 282 6.52 5.32 -0.01
N ALA A 283 6.65 6.61 -0.30
CA ALA A 283 7.70 7.48 0.21
C ALA A 283 7.13 8.43 1.27
N PHE A 284 7.71 8.44 2.46
CA PHE A 284 7.41 9.38 3.52
C PHE A 284 8.48 10.44 3.66
N ASP A 285 8.11 11.62 4.15
CA ASP A 285 9.04 12.51 4.82
C ASP A 285 9.61 11.78 6.05
N ALA A 286 10.94 11.74 6.19
CA ALA A 286 11.58 11.01 7.26
C ALA A 286 11.43 11.69 8.63
N ALA A 287 11.23 13.01 8.64
CA ALA A 287 11.34 13.80 9.86
C ALA A 287 10.33 13.43 10.98
N PRO A 288 9.04 13.11 10.70
CA PRO A 288 8.11 12.63 11.72
C PRO A 288 8.57 11.35 12.43
N PHE A 289 9.30 10.46 11.74
CA PHE A 289 9.82 9.19 12.27
C PHE A 289 11.08 9.37 13.11
N LEU A 290 11.79 10.49 12.93
CA LEU A 290 13.06 10.85 13.56
C LEU A 290 12.87 11.85 14.72
N ARG A 291 11.67 12.01 15.28
CA ARG A 291 11.48 12.91 16.42
C ARG A 291 12.09 12.32 17.69
N LYS A 292 12.67 13.18 18.53
CA LYS A 292 13.22 12.77 19.83
C LYS A 292 12.12 12.33 20.82
N GLN A 293 10.96 12.96 20.74
CA GLN A 293 9.78 12.65 21.54
C GLN A 293 8.69 12.13 20.61
N ASP A 294 8.09 11.01 21.00
CA ASP A 294 6.96 10.36 20.32
C ASP A 294 7.16 10.21 18.80
N PRO A 295 8.24 9.55 18.34
CA PRO A 295 8.46 9.38 16.91
C PRO A 295 7.30 8.62 16.27
N LEU A 296 6.96 8.99 15.02
CA LEU A 296 5.85 8.38 14.30
C LEU A 296 6.09 6.87 14.11
N ARG A 297 5.16 6.02 14.53
CA ARG A 297 5.28 4.56 14.45
C ARG A 297 3.97 3.94 13.97
N PHE A 298 4.07 2.78 13.32
CA PHE A 298 2.91 2.01 12.90
C PHE A 298 2.22 1.41 14.14
N ARG A 299 0.88 1.35 14.10
CA ARG A 299 0.06 0.75 15.15
C ARG A 299 -1.20 0.11 14.56
N GLY A 300 -1.82 -0.79 15.32
CA GLY A 300 -3.23 -1.16 15.11
C GLY A 300 -4.17 -0.27 15.93
N VAL A 301 -5.47 -0.54 15.84
CA VAL A 301 -6.43 0.09 16.76
C VAL A 301 -6.30 -0.49 18.16
N ASP A 302 -6.66 0.31 19.17
CA ASP A 302 -6.68 -0.12 20.58
C ASP A 302 -7.48 -1.41 20.77
N ASP A 303 -6.98 -2.34 21.59
CA ASP A 303 -7.64 -3.62 21.83
C ASP A 303 -9.06 -3.44 22.39
N SER A 304 -9.28 -2.44 23.25
CA SER A 304 -10.61 -2.15 23.80
C SER A 304 -11.59 -1.64 22.74
N LEU A 305 -11.11 -1.01 21.67
CA LEU A 305 -11.93 -0.67 20.50
C LEU A 305 -12.14 -1.89 19.60
N ALA A 306 -11.11 -2.72 19.42
CA ALA A 306 -11.17 -3.92 18.57
C ALA A 306 -12.22 -4.94 19.04
N VAL A 307 -12.46 -5.05 20.36
CA VAL A 307 -13.54 -5.87 20.94
C VAL A 307 -14.91 -5.48 20.38
N SER A 308 -15.10 -4.25 19.92
CA SER A 308 -16.33 -3.79 19.26
C SER A 308 -16.42 -4.21 17.79
N HIS A 309 -15.58 -5.12 17.30
CA HIS A 309 -15.53 -5.57 15.89
C HIS A 309 -15.19 -4.41 14.94
N VAL A 310 -14.10 -3.71 15.26
CA VAL A 310 -13.59 -2.59 14.48
C VAL A 310 -12.09 -2.77 14.31
N GLU A 311 -11.61 -2.68 13.07
CA GLU A 311 -10.19 -2.77 12.74
C GLU A 311 -9.81 -1.65 11.77
N GLY A 312 -8.53 -1.28 11.73
CA GLY A 312 -8.02 -0.27 10.80
C GLY A 312 -6.64 -0.66 10.30
N SER A 313 -6.35 -0.42 9.01
CA SER A 313 -5.03 -0.72 8.44
C SER A 313 -3.95 0.12 9.11
N GLU A 314 -2.84 -0.49 9.53
CA GLU A 314 -1.66 0.23 10.02
C GLU A 314 -1.09 1.15 8.94
N CYS A 315 -1.25 0.78 7.66
CA CYS A 315 -0.87 1.59 6.50
C CYS A 315 -1.77 2.83 6.30
N CYS A 316 -2.99 2.82 6.86
CA CYS A 316 -3.87 3.98 6.87
C CYS A 316 -3.67 4.81 8.14
N LEU A 317 -3.63 4.17 9.30
CA LEU A 317 -3.53 4.80 10.62
C LEU A 317 -2.26 5.65 10.76
N ILE A 318 -1.15 5.24 10.14
CA ILE A 318 0.10 6.01 10.13
C ILE A 318 -0.11 7.45 9.60
N HIS A 319 -1.00 7.65 8.63
CA HIS A 319 -1.29 8.97 8.06
C HIS A 319 -2.17 9.81 8.99
N ALA A 320 -3.13 9.18 9.68
CA ALA A 320 -3.94 9.84 10.70
C ALA A 320 -3.07 10.34 11.86
N ASP A 321 -2.13 9.50 12.31
CA ASP A 321 -1.20 9.84 13.38
C ASP A 321 -0.22 10.93 12.95
N ASN A 322 0.27 10.87 11.70
CA ASN A 322 1.10 11.93 11.16
C ASN A 322 0.34 13.26 11.02
N ALA A 323 -0.93 13.24 10.61
CA ALA A 323 -1.72 14.46 10.51
C ALA A 323 -1.98 15.11 11.88
N ARG A 324 -2.17 14.30 12.93
CA ARG A 324 -2.48 14.78 14.28
C ARG A 324 -1.25 15.17 15.09
N TYR A 325 -0.21 14.34 15.04
CA TYR A 325 0.95 14.43 15.92
C TYR A 325 2.25 14.68 15.15
N GLY A 326 2.21 14.60 13.83
CA GLY A 326 3.38 14.80 12.97
C GLY A 326 3.74 16.26 12.77
N TRP A 327 4.93 16.46 12.23
CA TRP A 327 5.44 17.78 11.92
C TRP A 327 4.74 18.32 10.67
N HIS A 328 3.99 19.41 10.86
CA HIS A 328 3.55 20.25 9.75
C HIS A 328 4.70 21.21 9.41
N SER A 329 5.52 20.85 8.43
CA SER A 329 6.39 21.84 7.81
C SER A 329 5.57 22.61 6.78
N ASN A 330 5.74 23.93 6.71
CA ASN A 330 5.12 24.75 5.66
C ASN A 330 5.59 24.34 4.24
N GLU A 331 6.64 23.51 4.15
CA GLU A 331 7.31 23.12 2.91
C GLU A 331 6.96 21.71 2.41
N ARG A 332 6.41 20.83 3.26
CA ARG A 332 6.05 19.44 2.94
C ARG A 332 4.72 19.08 3.61
N SER A 333 3.65 19.01 2.82
CA SER A 333 2.29 18.78 3.35
C SER A 333 1.46 17.81 2.51
N GLY A 334 0.62 17.05 3.20
CA GLY A 334 -0.41 16.21 2.60
C GLY A 334 0.07 14.85 2.11
N VAL A 335 -0.91 13.97 1.95
CA VAL A 335 -0.74 12.61 1.43
C VAL A 335 -1.23 12.59 -0.01
N TRP A 336 -0.42 12.02 -0.90
CA TRP A 336 -0.65 12.07 -2.34
C TRP A 336 -0.47 10.69 -2.96
N ILE A 337 -1.28 10.36 -3.94
CA ILE A 337 -0.99 9.26 -4.87
C ILE A 337 -0.40 9.86 -6.14
N ASN A 338 0.70 9.30 -6.63
CA ASN A 338 1.23 9.65 -7.94
C ASN A 338 0.72 8.64 -8.97
N PRO A 339 -0.28 8.99 -9.79
CA PRO A 339 -0.91 8.01 -10.67
C PRO A 339 -0.04 7.60 -11.86
N LEU A 340 1.07 8.30 -12.10
CA LEU A 340 2.05 7.90 -13.11
C LEU A 340 2.90 6.72 -12.64
N VAL A 341 2.98 6.48 -11.33
CA VAL A 341 3.75 5.41 -10.69
C VAL A 341 2.84 4.22 -10.44
N ARG A 342 2.97 3.21 -11.30
CA ARG A 342 2.08 2.04 -11.37
C ARG A 342 2.91 0.79 -11.14
N VAL A 343 2.62 0.06 -10.07
CA VAL A 343 3.37 -1.15 -9.67
C VAL A 343 2.45 -2.37 -9.69
N GLY A 344 3.00 -3.56 -9.87
CA GLY A 344 2.19 -4.78 -9.95
C GLY A 344 2.78 -5.92 -9.13
N TYR A 345 1.93 -6.73 -8.50
CA TYR A 345 2.38 -7.94 -7.78
C TYR A 345 2.86 -9.06 -8.71
N ASN A 346 2.75 -8.85 -10.03
CA ASN A 346 3.28 -9.73 -11.06
C ASN A 346 3.53 -8.89 -12.33
N PHE A 347 4.39 -9.41 -13.21
CA PHE A 347 4.74 -8.73 -14.46
C PHE A 347 3.52 -8.43 -15.36
N PRO A 348 2.56 -9.35 -15.59
CA PRO A 348 1.38 -9.04 -16.39
C PRO A 348 0.56 -7.85 -15.86
N ALA A 349 0.34 -7.76 -14.54
CA ALA A 349 -0.39 -6.63 -13.94
C ALA A 349 0.38 -5.31 -14.10
N TYR A 350 1.70 -5.32 -13.84
CA TYR A 350 2.56 -4.15 -14.01
C TYR A 350 2.60 -3.69 -15.47
N HIS A 351 2.92 -4.59 -16.39
CA HIS A 351 3.09 -4.30 -17.81
C HIS A 351 1.81 -3.76 -18.44
N TYR A 352 0.67 -4.40 -18.13
CA TYR A 352 -0.62 -3.93 -18.60
C TYR A 352 -0.86 -2.48 -18.16
N GLN A 353 -0.72 -2.17 -16.87
CA GLN A 353 -1.06 -0.85 -16.37
C GLN A 353 -0.10 0.22 -16.87
N ARG A 354 1.19 -0.10 -17.02
CA ARG A 354 2.20 0.79 -17.59
C ARG A 354 1.81 1.26 -19.00
N LEU A 355 1.31 0.35 -19.82
CA LEU A 355 0.93 0.64 -21.21
C LEU A 355 -0.47 1.25 -21.36
N HIS A 356 -1.44 0.83 -20.54
CA HIS A 356 -2.86 1.10 -20.81
C HIS A 356 -3.51 2.12 -19.88
N MET A 357 -2.93 2.44 -18.70
CA MET A 357 -3.52 3.48 -17.84
C MET A 357 -3.57 4.81 -18.59
N TYR A 358 -4.71 5.49 -18.53
CA TYR A 358 -5.02 6.69 -19.34
C TYR A 358 -5.18 6.45 -20.85
N GLY A 359 -5.17 5.21 -21.31
CA GLY A 359 -5.61 4.84 -22.65
C GLY A 359 -7.13 4.94 -22.80
N TRP A 360 -7.61 4.99 -24.05
CA TRP A 360 -9.03 5.06 -24.37
C TRP A 360 -9.85 3.94 -23.70
N SER A 361 -9.29 2.73 -23.60
CA SER A 361 -9.93 1.58 -22.93
C SER A 361 -10.27 1.85 -21.47
N GLU A 362 -9.34 2.41 -20.69
CA GLU A 362 -9.56 2.76 -19.28
C GLU A 362 -10.57 3.91 -19.14
N TYR A 363 -10.53 4.89 -20.04
CA TYR A 363 -11.55 5.95 -20.07
C TYR A 363 -12.95 5.41 -20.37
N MET A 364 -13.08 4.43 -21.26
CA MET A 364 -14.36 3.76 -21.52
C MET A 364 -14.84 2.97 -20.30
N ILE A 365 -13.94 2.31 -19.57
CA ILE A 365 -14.25 1.61 -18.31
C ILE A 365 -14.66 2.61 -17.21
N SER A 366 -14.11 3.82 -17.22
CA SER A 366 -14.46 4.86 -16.25
C SER A 366 -15.93 5.28 -16.32
N ILE A 367 -16.59 5.19 -17.50
CA ILE A 367 -17.97 5.65 -17.70
C ILE A 367 -18.96 4.87 -16.82
N PRO A 368 -19.08 3.53 -16.93
CA PRO A 368 -19.99 2.76 -16.08
C PRO A 368 -19.62 2.85 -14.59
N VAL A 369 -18.33 2.95 -14.25
CA VAL A 369 -17.89 3.12 -12.85
C VAL A 369 -18.38 4.46 -12.28
N ARG A 370 -18.20 5.57 -13.01
CA ARG A 370 -18.66 6.90 -12.58
C ARG A 370 -20.18 6.99 -12.48
N ILE A 371 -20.90 6.44 -13.46
CA ILE A 371 -22.37 6.39 -13.44
C ILE A 371 -22.84 5.56 -12.25
N GLY A 372 -22.29 4.36 -12.05
CA GLY A 372 -22.68 3.46 -10.97
C GLY A 372 -22.44 4.05 -9.58
N THR A 373 -21.24 4.61 -9.35
CA THR A 373 -20.89 5.25 -8.06
C THR A 373 -21.74 6.47 -7.77
N SER A 374 -22.04 7.29 -8.78
CA SER A 374 -22.93 8.45 -8.63
C SER A 374 -24.38 8.05 -8.36
N LEU A 375 -24.94 7.09 -9.11
CA LEU A 375 -26.33 6.66 -8.97
C LEU A 375 -26.60 5.95 -7.63
N LEU A 376 -25.61 5.20 -7.13
CA LEU A 376 -25.73 4.46 -5.87
C LEU A 376 -25.30 5.28 -4.65
N GLY A 377 -24.75 6.48 -4.85
CA GLY A 377 -24.24 7.33 -3.76
C GLY A 377 -23.09 6.68 -2.99
N LEU A 378 -22.17 6.03 -3.70
CA LEU A 378 -21.03 5.32 -3.10
C LEU A 378 -19.84 6.26 -2.78
N PRO A 379 -18.94 5.84 -1.86
CA PRO A 379 -19.13 4.75 -0.91
C PRO A 379 -20.12 5.16 0.20
N TRP A 380 -20.83 4.18 0.77
CA TRP A 380 -21.76 4.45 1.86
C TRP A 380 -21.03 4.72 3.18
N ARG A 381 -21.55 5.66 3.96
CA ARG A 381 -21.01 5.97 5.29
C ARG A 381 -21.15 4.77 6.22
N LYS A 382 -20.05 4.35 6.84
CA LYS A 382 -20.00 3.24 7.82
C LYS A 382 -20.59 3.62 9.17
N LYS A 383 -21.89 3.93 9.21
CA LYS A 383 -22.58 4.41 10.42
C LYS A 383 -22.36 3.49 11.63
N ARG A 384 -22.39 2.17 11.42
CA ARG A 384 -22.18 1.18 12.49
C ARG A 384 -20.78 1.25 13.12
N VAL A 385 -19.75 1.50 12.32
CA VAL A 385 -18.37 1.69 12.84
C VAL A 385 -18.31 2.98 13.65
N MET A 386 -18.84 4.08 13.11
CA MET A 386 -18.89 5.36 13.82
C MET A 386 -19.65 5.26 15.16
N ASP A 387 -20.81 4.60 15.18
CA ASP A 387 -21.62 4.40 16.39
C ASP A 387 -20.89 3.55 17.45
N ARG A 388 -19.99 2.63 17.04
CA ARG A 388 -19.15 1.86 17.96
C ARG A 388 -18.01 2.71 18.53
N VAL A 389 -17.32 3.46 17.66
CA VAL A 389 -16.26 4.39 18.07
C VAL A 389 -16.80 5.43 19.07
N GLU A 390 -17.96 6.02 18.79
CA GLU A 390 -18.59 7.00 19.69
C GLU A 390 -19.00 6.42 21.04
N ARG A 391 -19.46 5.16 21.08
CA ARG A 391 -19.74 4.47 22.36
C ARG A 391 -18.46 4.20 23.12
N TRP A 392 -17.44 3.68 22.45
CA TRP A 392 -16.13 3.39 23.04
C TRP A 392 -15.46 4.65 23.63
N LYS A 393 -15.58 5.80 22.96
CA LYS A 393 -15.09 7.09 23.50
C LYS A 393 -15.82 7.53 24.78
N LYS A 394 -17.11 7.20 24.92
CA LYS A 394 -17.92 7.55 26.10
C LYS A 394 -17.66 6.65 27.31
N GLU A 395 -17.12 5.46 27.11
CA GLU A 395 -16.83 4.51 28.20
C GLU A 395 -15.71 4.99 29.13
N GLN A 396 -14.74 5.76 28.62
CA GLN A 396 -13.63 6.26 29.42
C GLN A 396 -13.14 7.62 28.91
N PRO A 397 -13.03 8.64 29.78
CA PRO A 397 -12.44 9.92 29.41
C PRO A 397 -11.02 9.77 28.85
N GLY A 398 -10.70 10.53 27.81
CA GLY A 398 -9.37 10.52 27.17
C GLY A 398 -9.20 9.52 26.03
N ARG A 399 -10.16 8.60 25.81
CA ARG A 399 -10.16 7.73 24.63
C ARG A 399 -10.47 8.52 23.37
N ASP A 400 -9.62 8.35 22.36
CA ASP A 400 -9.82 8.93 21.05
C ASP A 400 -9.11 8.11 19.97
N GLU A 401 -9.68 8.07 18.77
CA GLU A 401 -9.11 7.39 17.61
C GLU A 401 -9.09 8.40 16.45
N PRO A 402 -7.93 9.02 16.14
CA PRO A 402 -7.82 10.00 15.06
C PRO A 402 -8.05 9.42 13.65
N GLY A 403 -7.85 8.12 13.50
CA GLY A 403 -7.97 7.41 12.23
C GLY A 403 -9.36 6.80 12.00
N ASP A 404 -10.43 7.43 12.46
CA ASP A 404 -11.81 6.93 12.30
C ASP A 404 -12.18 6.60 10.84
N PHE A 405 -11.66 7.37 9.89
CA PHE A 405 -11.82 7.17 8.45
C PHE A 405 -11.07 5.94 7.91
N CYS A 406 -10.13 5.37 8.66
CA CYS A 406 -9.43 4.13 8.32
C CYS A 406 -10.24 2.88 8.70
N LEU A 407 -11.24 3.02 9.57
CA LEU A 407 -11.87 1.92 10.29
C LEU A 407 -12.91 1.16 9.45
N VAL A 408 -12.95 -0.16 9.64
CA VAL A 408 -13.86 -1.08 8.95
C VAL A 408 -14.61 -1.97 9.94
N ASP A 409 -15.78 -2.47 9.53
CA ASP A 409 -16.58 -3.45 10.30
C ASP A 409 -16.15 -4.86 9.94
N GLU A 410 -14.86 -5.17 10.14
CA GLU A 410 -14.24 -6.46 9.85
C GLU A 410 -13.13 -6.71 10.86
N MET A 411 -12.83 -7.97 11.17
CA MET A 411 -11.64 -8.33 11.92
C MET A 411 -10.68 -9.13 11.05
N HIS A 412 -9.38 -8.82 11.14
CA HIS A 412 -8.33 -9.55 10.43
C HIS A 412 -7.52 -10.36 11.44
N VAL A 413 -7.59 -11.68 11.36
CA VAL A 413 -6.86 -12.60 12.25
C VAL A 413 -5.74 -13.31 11.51
N LEU A 414 -4.64 -13.55 12.21
CA LEU A 414 -3.47 -14.25 11.70
C LEU A 414 -3.75 -15.77 11.67
N VAL A 415 -3.31 -16.43 10.60
CA VAL A 415 -3.35 -17.88 10.45
C VAL A 415 -2.04 -18.37 9.85
N GLU A 416 -1.75 -19.67 9.95
CA GLU A 416 -0.48 -20.27 9.52
C GLU A 416 -0.09 -19.94 8.07
N ASN A 417 -1.07 -19.82 7.17
CA ASN A 417 -0.86 -19.53 5.75
C ASN A 417 -1.20 -18.07 5.36
N GLY A 418 -1.19 -17.14 6.32
CA GLY A 418 -1.43 -15.71 6.09
C GLY A 418 -2.47 -15.14 7.04
N TRP A 419 -3.64 -14.76 6.53
CA TRP A 419 -4.69 -14.15 7.36
C TRP A 419 -6.10 -14.51 6.88
N LYS A 420 -7.09 -14.28 7.75
CA LYS A 420 -8.52 -14.44 7.45
C LYS A 420 -9.32 -13.23 7.89
N HIS A 421 -10.34 -12.89 7.11
CA HIS A 421 -11.38 -11.94 7.48
C HIS A 421 -12.45 -12.67 8.30
N VAL A 422 -12.87 -12.09 9.42
CA VAL A 422 -13.83 -12.69 10.36
C VAL A 422 -14.87 -11.72 10.86
#